data_AF-M2U3F8-F1
#
_entry.id   AF-M2U3F8-F1
#
_cell.length_a   1.000
_cell.length_b   1.000
_cell.length_c   1.000
_cell.angle_alpha   90.00
_cell.angle_beta   90.00
_cell.angle_gamma   90.00
#
_symmetry.space_group_name_H-M   'P 1'
#
loop_
_entity.id
_entity.type
_entity.pdbx_description
1 polymer ?
#
loop_
_entity_poly.entity_id
_entity_poly.type
_entity_poly.pdbx_seq_one_letter_code
_entity_poly.pdbx_strand_id
1 'polypeptide(L)'
;MATPDPHSAQPVSRDQRTPDAAPTGWVDGLPARIRPYARLARLDRPIGTWLLYWPCAWGLLLPGAQASAAADLLLFLVGAAAMRSAGCVWNDIVDRDLDARVARTRSRPIASGAVSVRAALIFTVLLCLIGLAVLLTLPRTAQLVALAAILLVAAYPFMKRVTWWPQAWLGLTFNWGALVGYAATTQGLGLPALLLYAAGFFWTLGYDTIYALQDLEDDALAGIKSSARRLGRSVRIGVAVFYALAAALAAAALAGGHGAGVAAAAALPFALHLLWQTLRLSGTDAPLALRLFKSNAAAGLILAAGIAGAGLA
;
A
#
# COMPACT_ATOMS: atom_id res chain seq x y z
N MET A 1 27.29 29.41 -28.98
CA MET A 1 26.90 28.28 -28.12
C MET A 1 25.37 28.23 -28.14
N ALA A 2 24.79 27.34 -28.93
CA ALA A 2 23.34 27.31 -29.16
C ALA A 2 22.62 26.83 -27.89
N THR A 3 21.63 27.60 -27.45
CA THR A 3 20.70 27.24 -26.37
C THR A 3 19.89 26.00 -26.78
N PRO A 4 19.74 24.97 -25.93
CA PRO A 4 18.92 23.81 -26.26
C PRO A 4 17.45 24.22 -26.40
N ASP A 5 16.81 23.75 -27.46
CA ASP A 5 15.39 23.94 -27.74
C ASP A 5 14.52 23.25 -26.66
N PRO A 6 13.65 23.99 -25.94
CA PRO A 6 12.79 23.44 -24.89
C PRO A 6 11.71 22.46 -25.41
N HIS A 7 11.57 22.29 -26.73
CA HIS A 7 10.63 21.35 -27.35
C HIS A 7 11.26 20.02 -27.81
N SER A 8 12.55 19.78 -27.54
CA SER A 8 13.25 18.53 -27.88
C SER A 8 12.93 17.34 -26.94
N ALA A 9 11.67 17.20 -26.52
CA ALA A 9 11.24 16.02 -25.77
C ALA A 9 11.29 14.79 -26.68
N GLN A 10 12.35 13.99 -26.55
CA GLN A 10 12.45 12.72 -27.29
C GLN A 10 11.20 11.86 -27.09
N PRO A 11 10.69 11.21 -28.16
CA PRO A 11 9.54 10.34 -28.05
C PRO A 11 9.81 9.26 -27.00
N VAL A 12 8.92 9.17 -26.02
CA VAL A 12 8.96 8.16 -24.96
C VAL A 12 8.85 6.79 -25.62
N SER A 13 9.91 5.99 -25.56
CA SER A 13 9.81 4.58 -25.97
C SER A 13 8.68 3.92 -25.17
N ARG A 14 7.79 3.19 -25.85
CA ARG A 14 6.66 2.47 -25.25
C ARG A 14 7.09 1.44 -24.19
N ASP A 15 8.39 1.16 -24.09
CA ASP A 15 8.98 0.21 -23.15
C ASP A 15 9.83 0.87 -22.04
N GLN A 16 9.83 2.21 -21.92
CA GLN A 16 10.55 2.90 -20.84
C GLN A 16 9.97 2.53 -19.47
N ARG A 17 10.86 2.18 -18.52
CA ARG A 17 10.52 1.80 -17.14
C ARG A 17 10.25 3.03 -16.27
N THR A 18 9.57 2.85 -15.14
CA THR A 18 9.48 3.89 -14.10
C THR A 18 10.68 3.78 -13.14
N PRO A 19 11.12 4.88 -12.50
CA PRO A 19 12.36 4.92 -11.71
C PRO A 19 12.40 4.00 -10.47
N ASP A 20 11.23 3.57 -9.97
CA ASP A 20 11.06 2.76 -8.75
C ASP A 20 11.04 1.24 -8.99
N ALA A 21 10.98 0.82 -10.26
CA ALA A 21 11.00 -0.58 -10.67
C ALA A 21 12.42 -1.18 -10.55
N ALA A 22 12.52 -2.51 -10.38
CA ALA A 22 13.81 -3.19 -10.34
C ALA A 22 14.55 -3.09 -11.71
N PRO A 23 15.91 -3.06 -11.73
CA PRO A 23 16.69 -2.90 -12.97
C PRO A 23 16.51 -4.04 -13.99
N THR A 24 16.19 -5.25 -13.53
CA THR A 24 15.77 -6.40 -14.32
C THR A 24 14.80 -7.21 -13.48
N GLY A 25 13.65 -7.57 -14.02
CA GLY A 25 12.62 -8.32 -13.32
C GLY A 25 11.94 -9.35 -14.20
N TRP A 26 11.25 -10.31 -13.61
CA TRP A 26 10.52 -11.35 -14.33
C TRP A 26 9.49 -10.79 -15.33
N VAL A 27 8.95 -9.60 -15.06
CA VAL A 27 8.04 -8.87 -15.96
C VAL A 27 8.68 -8.53 -17.30
N ASP A 28 9.99 -8.28 -17.34
CA ASP A 28 10.71 -7.99 -18.59
C ASP A 28 10.82 -9.24 -19.49
N GLY A 29 10.76 -10.44 -18.90
CA GLY A 29 10.70 -11.71 -19.64
C GLY A 29 9.33 -12.03 -20.25
N LEU A 30 8.27 -11.27 -19.91
CA LEU A 30 6.93 -11.51 -20.44
C LEU A 30 6.82 -11.12 -21.93
N PRO A 31 5.92 -11.76 -22.69
CA PRO A 31 5.61 -11.38 -24.06
C PRO A 31 5.26 -9.89 -24.17
N ALA A 32 5.71 -9.24 -25.24
CA ALA A 32 5.53 -7.80 -25.46
C ALA A 32 4.07 -7.32 -25.37
N ARG A 33 3.10 -8.19 -25.68
CA ARG A 33 1.65 -7.89 -25.57
C ARG A 33 1.13 -7.88 -24.12
N ILE A 34 1.74 -8.65 -23.22
CA ILE A 34 1.31 -8.81 -21.82
C ILE A 34 2.07 -7.85 -20.89
N ARG A 35 3.34 -7.59 -21.20
CA ARG A 35 4.24 -6.74 -20.40
C ARG A 35 3.62 -5.39 -20.00
N PRO A 36 2.93 -4.63 -20.89
CA PRO A 36 2.31 -3.37 -20.49
C PRO A 36 1.22 -3.54 -19.42
N TYR A 37 0.44 -4.62 -19.46
CA TYR A 37 -0.58 -4.92 -18.46
C TYR A 37 0.03 -5.32 -17.12
N ALA A 38 1.11 -6.12 -17.13
CA ALA A 38 1.84 -6.49 -15.92
C ALA A 38 2.44 -5.25 -15.21
N ARG A 39 3.01 -4.31 -15.99
CA ARG A 39 3.50 -3.02 -15.46
C ARG A 39 2.36 -2.10 -15.01
N LEU A 40 1.23 -2.13 -15.70
CA LEU A 40 0.02 -1.38 -15.30
C LEU A 40 -0.52 -1.88 -13.95
N ALA A 41 -0.53 -3.20 -13.75
CA ALA A 41 -0.87 -3.86 -12.49
C ALA A 41 0.24 -3.74 -11.41
N ARG A 42 1.40 -3.15 -11.73
CA ARG A 42 2.56 -2.98 -10.82
C ARG A 42 3.18 -4.31 -10.36
N LEU A 43 3.08 -5.36 -11.17
CA LEU A 43 3.66 -6.68 -10.86
C LEU A 43 5.19 -6.68 -10.81
N ASP A 44 5.82 -5.66 -11.41
CA ASP A 44 7.26 -5.36 -11.36
C ASP A 44 7.73 -4.77 -10.02
N ARG A 45 6.79 -4.29 -9.18
CA ARG A 45 7.06 -3.66 -7.88
C ARG A 45 6.04 -4.11 -6.82
N PRO A 46 6.18 -5.35 -6.31
CA PRO A 46 5.15 -6.03 -5.52
C PRO A 46 4.97 -5.47 -4.10
N ILE A 47 5.77 -4.47 -3.68
CA ILE A 47 5.70 -3.88 -2.34
C ILE A 47 4.27 -3.45 -1.97
N GLY A 48 3.54 -2.84 -2.91
CA GLY A 48 2.16 -2.42 -2.65
C GLY A 48 1.20 -3.58 -2.36
N THR A 49 1.45 -4.77 -2.93
CA THR A 49 0.65 -5.98 -2.65
C THR A 49 0.90 -6.45 -1.22
N TRP A 50 2.17 -6.48 -0.78
CA TRP A 50 2.51 -6.83 0.59
C TRP A 50 1.90 -5.86 1.62
N LEU A 51 1.96 -4.56 1.33
CA LEU A 51 1.40 -3.54 2.22
C LEU A 51 -0.13 -3.60 2.32
N LEU A 52 -0.83 -4.09 1.29
CA LEU A 52 -2.27 -4.36 1.34
C LEU A 52 -2.58 -5.71 2.01
N TYR A 53 -1.73 -6.71 1.80
CA TYR A 53 -1.92 -8.06 2.30
C TYR A 53 -1.70 -8.20 3.81
N TRP A 54 -0.64 -7.59 4.37
CA TRP A 54 -0.33 -7.77 5.78
C TRP A 54 -1.46 -7.38 6.73
N PRO A 55 -2.18 -6.25 6.53
CA PRO A 55 -3.38 -5.96 7.31
C PRO A 55 -4.43 -7.08 7.26
N CYS A 56 -4.68 -7.69 6.09
CA CYS A 56 -5.56 -8.85 5.98
C CYS A 56 -5.11 -10.00 6.88
N ALA A 57 -3.82 -10.35 6.79
CA ALA A 57 -3.23 -11.41 7.59
C ALA A 57 -3.31 -11.11 9.09
N TRP A 58 -3.04 -9.87 9.51
CA TRP A 58 -3.18 -9.48 10.91
C TRP A 58 -4.60 -9.68 11.44
N GLY A 59 -5.62 -9.29 10.65
CA GLY A 59 -7.02 -9.51 11.01
C GLY A 59 -7.40 -10.99 11.11
N LEU A 60 -6.91 -11.82 10.18
CA LEU A 60 -7.12 -13.26 10.18
C LEU A 60 -6.42 -13.97 11.34
N LEU A 61 -5.25 -13.47 11.78
CA LEU A 61 -4.44 -14.07 12.83
C LEU A 61 -4.83 -13.59 14.23
N LEU A 62 -5.65 -12.55 14.33
CA LEU A 62 -6.08 -12.02 15.63
C LEU A 62 -6.82 -13.10 16.45
N PRO A 63 -6.70 -13.06 17.79
CA PRO A 63 -7.33 -14.02 18.68
C PRO A 63 -8.85 -14.09 18.51
N GLY A 64 -9.40 -15.30 18.52
CA GLY A 64 -10.82 -15.57 18.24
C GLY A 64 -11.10 -15.96 16.78
N ALA A 65 -10.11 -15.84 15.89
CA ALA A 65 -10.18 -16.37 14.54
C ALA A 65 -9.88 -17.89 14.51
N GLN A 66 -10.89 -18.73 14.29
CA GLN A 66 -10.79 -20.21 14.34
C GLN A 66 -10.61 -20.86 12.96
N ALA A 67 -10.07 -20.15 11.97
CA ALA A 67 -10.04 -20.64 10.59
C ALA A 67 -8.78 -21.48 10.27
N SER A 68 -8.85 -22.24 9.18
CA SER A 68 -7.70 -22.92 8.56
C SER A 68 -6.74 -21.86 7.99
N ALA A 69 -5.96 -21.23 8.87
CA ALA A 69 -5.23 -20.01 8.62
C ALA A 69 -4.46 -20.01 7.28
N ALA A 70 -3.88 -21.14 6.88
CA ALA A 70 -3.12 -21.24 5.63
C ALA A 70 -3.95 -20.99 4.36
N ALA A 71 -5.17 -21.56 4.25
CA ALA A 71 -5.99 -21.42 3.05
C ALA A 71 -6.53 -19.99 2.92
N ASP A 72 -7.01 -19.42 4.03
CA ASP A 72 -7.51 -18.05 4.06
C ASP A 72 -6.39 -17.02 3.82
N LEU A 73 -5.20 -17.23 4.38
CA LEU A 73 -4.03 -16.38 4.10
C LEU A 73 -3.69 -16.38 2.61
N LEU A 74 -3.68 -17.54 1.95
CA LEU A 74 -3.46 -17.62 0.50
C LEU A 74 -4.58 -16.94 -0.29
N LEU A 75 -5.83 -17.16 0.10
CA LEU A 75 -6.99 -16.56 -0.54
C LEU A 75 -6.97 -15.03 -0.44
N PHE A 76 -6.66 -14.48 0.73
CA PHE A 76 -6.50 -13.04 0.94
C PHE A 76 -5.27 -12.48 0.24
N LEU A 77 -4.20 -13.26 0.06
CA LEU A 77 -3.06 -12.86 -0.77
C LEU A 77 -3.46 -12.69 -2.23
N VAL A 78 -4.23 -13.63 -2.79
CA VAL A 78 -4.77 -13.53 -4.15
C VAL A 78 -5.69 -12.31 -4.26
N GLY A 79 -6.60 -12.13 -3.29
CA GLY A 79 -7.49 -10.97 -3.24
C GLY A 79 -6.72 -9.64 -3.16
N ALA A 80 -5.73 -9.54 -2.27
CA ALA A 80 -4.88 -8.36 -2.14
C ALA A 80 -4.09 -8.09 -3.43
N ALA A 81 -3.50 -9.10 -4.07
CA ALA A 81 -2.78 -8.93 -5.33
C ALA A 81 -3.70 -8.41 -6.44
N ALA A 82 -4.90 -8.98 -6.58
CA ALA A 82 -5.87 -8.56 -7.57
C ALA A 82 -6.39 -7.14 -7.32
N MET A 83 -6.81 -6.84 -6.08
CA MET A 83 -7.40 -5.55 -5.72
C MET A 83 -6.37 -4.43 -5.68
N ARG A 84 -5.12 -4.71 -5.27
CA ARG A 84 -4.01 -3.76 -5.40
C ARG A 84 -3.79 -3.39 -6.86
N SER A 85 -3.74 -4.40 -7.74
CA SER A 85 -3.57 -4.22 -9.18
C SER A 85 -4.71 -3.41 -9.78
N ALA A 86 -5.97 -3.73 -9.43
CA ALA A 86 -7.13 -2.98 -9.90
C ALA A 86 -7.09 -1.52 -9.46
N GLY A 87 -6.71 -1.25 -8.20
CA GLY A 87 -6.49 0.10 -7.69
C GLY A 87 -5.38 0.86 -8.43
N CYS A 88 -4.27 0.21 -8.80
CA CYS A 88 -3.24 0.81 -9.65
C CYS A 88 -3.80 1.23 -11.00
N VAL A 89 -4.54 0.33 -11.66
CA VAL A 89 -5.09 0.57 -12.99
C VAL A 89 -6.11 1.71 -12.94
N TRP A 90 -7.00 1.69 -11.95
CA TRP A 90 -7.94 2.78 -11.69
C TRP A 90 -7.23 4.12 -11.49
N ASN A 91 -6.19 4.15 -10.66
CA ASN A 91 -5.42 5.36 -10.44
C ASN A 91 -4.80 5.90 -11.74
N ASP A 92 -4.18 5.04 -12.55
CA ASP A 92 -3.57 5.42 -13.82
C ASP A 92 -4.62 5.88 -14.86
N ILE A 93 -5.85 5.33 -14.82
CA ILE A 93 -6.96 5.80 -15.67
C ILE A 93 -7.35 7.23 -15.28
N VAL A 94 -7.54 7.50 -13.99
CA VAL A 94 -7.96 8.83 -13.47
C VAL A 94 -6.87 9.88 -13.66
N ASP A 95 -5.60 9.48 -13.55
CA ASP A 95 -4.46 10.38 -13.64
C ASP A 95 -3.84 10.49 -15.04
N ARG A 96 -4.36 9.78 -16.05
CA ARG A 96 -3.73 9.66 -17.39
C ARG A 96 -3.22 10.98 -17.98
N ASP A 97 -4.01 12.05 -17.89
CA ASP A 97 -3.72 13.35 -18.52
C ASP A 97 -2.67 14.14 -17.73
N LEU A 98 -2.65 13.94 -16.40
CA LEU A 98 -1.62 14.48 -15.51
C LEU A 98 -0.32 13.69 -15.66
N ASP A 99 -0.42 12.36 -15.67
CA ASP A 99 0.72 11.46 -15.77
C ASP A 99 1.49 11.67 -17.08
N ALA A 100 0.80 11.97 -18.18
CA ALA A 100 1.41 12.30 -19.47
C ALA A 100 2.25 13.59 -19.47
N ARG A 101 1.97 14.52 -18.54
CA ARG A 101 2.67 15.82 -18.42
C ARG A 101 3.85 15.79 -17.44
N VAL A 102 3.98 14.73 -16.65
CA VAL A 102 5.00 14.62 -15.60
C VAL A 102 6.11 13.64 -16.04
N ALA A 103 7.36 14.10 -16.03
CA ALA A 103 8.51 13.39 -16.60
C ALA A 103 8.66 11.95 -16.09
N ARG A 104 8.41 11.73 -14.79
CA ARG A 104 8.50 10.42 -14.13
C ARG A 104 7.40 9.43 -14.53
N THR A 105 6.20 9.93 -14.80
CA THR A 105 4.99 9.11 -15.00
C THR A 105 4.56 9.04 -16.46
N ARG A 106 5.16 9.83 -17.35
CA ARG A 106 4.85 9.83 -18.79
C ARG A 106 5.06 8.47 -19.46
N SER A 107 5.91 7.61 -18.88
CA SER A 107 6.17 6.25 -19.35
C SER A 107 5.15 5.22 -18.86
N ARG A 108 4.21 5.59 -17.98
CA ARG A 108 3.15 4.68 -17.52
C ARG A 108 2.34 4.16 -18.72
N PRO A 109 1.85 2.91 -18.69
CA PRO A 109 1.27 2.27 -19.88
C PRO A 109 0.07 3.00 -20.50
N ILE A 110 -0.78 3.63 -19.69
CA ILE A 110 -1.93 4.41 -20.19
C ILE A 110 -1.46 5.77 -20.72
N ALA A 111 -0.61 6.48 -19.97
CA ALA A 111 -0.10 7.79 -20.34
C ALA A 111 0.75 7.77 -21.62
N SER A 112 1.52 6.71 -21.84
CA SER A 112 2.33 6.51 -23.06
C SER A 112 1.55 5.94 -24.25
N GLY A 113 0.28 5.58 -24.05
CA GLY A 113 -0.56 4.93 -25.07
C GLY A 113 -0.22 3.46 -25.35
N ALA A 114 0.64 2.82 -24.54
CA ALA A 114 0.94 1.39 -24.64
C ALA A 114 -0.29 0.51 -24.31
N VAL A 115 -1.21 1.01 -23.48
CA VAL A 115 -2.50 0.39 -23.18
C VAL A 115 -3.60 1.45 -23.34
N SER A 116 -4.63 1.15 -24.14
CA SER A 116 -5.77 2.06 -24.30
C SER A 116 -6.64 2.10 -23.04
N VAL A 117 -7.34 3.21 -22.78
CA VAL A 117 -8.24 3.32 -21.62
C VAL A 117 -9.33 2.25 -21.64
N ARG A 118 -9.89 1.92 -22.81
CA ARG A 118 -10.87 0.83 -22.94
C ARG A 118 -10.28 -0.51 -22.52
N ALA A 119 -9.05 -0.82 -22.94
CA ALA A 119 -8.37 -2.04 -22.53
C ALA A 119 -8.04 -2.06 -21.03
N ALA A 120 -7.63 -0.92 -20.47
CA ALA A 120 -7.38 -0.77 -19.03
C ALA A 120 -8.66 -0.98 -18.20
N LEU A 121 -9.81 -0.48 -18.67
CA LEU A 121 -11.11 -0.71 -18.03
C LEU A 121 -11.51 -2.19 -18.06
N ILE A 122 -11.38 -2.86 -19.20
CA ILE A 122 -11.61 -4.31 -19.31
C ILE A 122 -10.69 -5.07 -18.35
N PHE A 123 -9.41 -4.72 -18.32
CA PHE A 123 -8.44 -5.34 -17.42
C PHE A 123 -8.78 -5.11 -15.95
N THR A 124 -9.26 -3.92 -15.59
CA THR A 124 -9.76 -3.61 -14.25
C THR A 124 -10.93 -4.52 -13.89
N VAL A 125 -11.91 -4.71 -14.80
CA VAL A 125 -13.03 -5.63 -14.60
C VAL A 125 -12.54 -7.06 -14.37
N LEU A 126 -11.58 -7.55 -15.16
CA LEU A 126 -11.02 -8.89 -14.98
C LEU A 126 -10.34 -9.07 -13.61
N LEU A 127 -9.60 -8.06 -13.14
CA LEU A 127 -9.00 -8.08 -11.79
C LEU A 127 -10.07 -8.04 -10.70
N CYS A 128 -11.12 -7.23 -10.87
CA CYS A 128 -12.26 -7.19 -9.95
C CYS A 128 -13.03 -8.51 -9.92
N LEU A 129 -13.10 -9.27 -11.03
CA LEU A 129 -13.71 -10.60 -11.03
C LEU A 129 -12.93 -11.60 -10.18
N ILE A 130 -11.59 -11.51 -10.15
CA ILE A 130 -10.76 -12.30 -9.23
C ILE A 130 -11.07 -11.90 -7.78
N GLY A 131 -11.11 -10.59 -7.49
CA GLY A 131 -11.50 -10.09 -6.17
C GLY A 131 -12.91 -10.50 -5.76
N LEU A 132 -13.86 -10.53 -6.70
CA LEU A 132 -15.24 -11.00 -6.48
C LEU A 132 -15.28 -12.50 -6.19
N ALA A 133 -14.51 -13.31 -6.91
CA ALA A 133 -14.42 -14.74 -6.64
C ALA A 133 -13.93 -15.00 -5.20
N VAL A 134 -12.92 -14.26 -4.74
CA VAL A 134 -12.47 -14.29 -3.34
C VAL A 134 -13.60 -13.84 -2.40
N LEU A 135 -14.22 -12.70 -2.67
CA LEU A 135 -15.31 -12.14 -1.85
C LEU A 135 -16.44 -13.13 -1.63
N LEU A 136 -16.85 -13.85 -2.67
CA LEU A 136 -17.97 -14.80 -2.62
C LEU A 136 -17.70 -16.02 -1.73
N THR A 137 -16.45 -16.32 -1.40
CA THR A 137 -16.08 -17.38 -0.46
C THR A 137 -16.14 -16.95 1.01
N LEU A 138 -16.21 -15.63 1.27
CA LEU A 138 -16.22 -15.07 2.63
C LEU A 138 -17.63 -15.10 3.24
N PRO A 139 -17.78 -15.14 4.57
CA PRO A 139 -19.09 -15.00 5.21
C PRO A 139 -19.71 -13.62 4.94
N ARG A 140 -21.04 -13.53 5.06
CA ARG A 140 -21.80 -12.33 4.67
C ARG A 140 -21.32 -11.06 5.37
N THR A 141 -20.97 -11.11 6.65
CA THR A 141 -20.43 -9.95 7.37
C THR A 141 -19.15 -9.43 6.73
N ALA A 142 -18.19 -10.31 6.45
CA ALA A 142 -16.92 -9.94 5.80
C ALA A 142 -17.15 -9.40 4.38
N GLN A 143 -18.12 -9.94 3.64
CA GLN A 143 -18.50 -9.41 2.33
C GLN A 143 -18.95 -7.95 2.42
N LEU A 144 -19.86 -7.64 3.35
CA LEU A 144 -20.39 -6.29 3.53
C LEU A 144 -19.28 -5.32 3.97
N VAL A 145 -18.43 -5.74 4.90
CA VAL A 145 -17.27 -4.95 5.34
C VAL A 145 -16.32 -4.69 4.16
N ALA A 146 -16.00 -5.69 3.35
CA ALA A 146 -15.12 -5.54 2.19
C ALA A 146 -15.72 -4.59 1.13
N LEU A 147 -17.02 -4.70 0.84
CA LEU A 147 -17.70 -3.83 -0.13
C LEU A 147 -17.68 -2.35 0.30
N ALA A 148 -17.73 -2.07 1.61
CA ALA A 148 -17.64 -0.70 2.12
C ALA A 148 -16.31 -0.01 1.75
N ALA A 149 -15.23 -0.78 1.56
CA ALA A 149 -13.91 -0.24 1.17
C ALA A 149 -13.91 0.38 -0.24
N ILE A 150 -14.84 -0.02 -1.12
CA ILE A 150 -14.88 0.42 -2.53
C ILE A 150 -14.98 1.94 -2.61
N LEU A 151 -15.75 2.57 -1.71
CA LEU A 151 -15.89 4.03 -1.69
C LEU A 151 -14.55 4.72 -1.44
N LEU A 152 -13.77 4.21 -0.48
CA LEU A 152 -12.45 4.76 -0.16
C LEU A 152 -11.48 4.53 -1.33
N VAL A 153 -11.47 3.34 -1.92
CA VAL A 153 -10.58 2.99 -3.04
C VAL A 153 -10.90 3.82 -4.29
N ALA A 154 -12.17 4.00 -4.62
CA ALA A 154 -12.59 4.78 -5.77
C ALA A 154 -12.21 6.27 -5.63
N ALA A 155 -12.31 6.81 -4.41
CA ALA A 155 -12.01 8.21 -4.10
C ALA A 155 -10.51 8.52 -3.98
N TYR A 156 -9.67 7.52 -3.69
CA TYR A 156 -8.25 7.71 -3.39
C TYR A 156 -7.46 8.53 -4.44
N PRO A 157 -7.57 8.29 -5.76
CA PRO A 157 -6.79 9.03 -6.77
C PRO A 157 -7.00 10.56 -6.75
N PHE A 158 -8.15 11.00 -6.24
CA PHE A 158 -8.51 12.43 -6.16
C PHE A 158 -7.90 13.12 -4.94
N MET A 159 -7.43 12.37 -3.94
CA MET A 159 -7.05 12.92 -2.63
C MET A 159 -5.87 13.88 -2.69
N LYS A 160 -4.90 13.63 -3.58
CA LYS A 160 -3.76 14.53 -3.80
C LYS A 160 -4.16 15.92 -4.29
N ARG A 161 -5.36 16.07 -4.87
CA ARG A 161 -5.90 17.35 -5.37
C ARG A 161 -6.60 18.14 -4.26
N VAL A 162 -7.19 17.44 -3.28
CA VAL A 162 -8.05 18.06 -2.25
C VAL A 162 -7.37 18.22 -0.89
N THR A 163 -6.37 17.40 -0.54
CA THR A 163 -5.75 17.40 0.79
C THR A 163 -4.22 17.31 0.74
N TRP A 164 -3.57 17.78 1.80
CA TRP A 164 -2.15 17.56 2.08
C TRP A 164 -1.86 16.19 2.68
N TRP A 165 -2.89 15.38 2.93
CA TRP A 165 -2.77 14.07 3.57
C TRP A 165 -3.35 12.94 2.71
N PRO A 166 -3.00 12.81 1.40
CA PRO A 166 -3.41 11.64 0.63
C PRO A 166 -2.92 10.33 1.27
N GLN A 167 -1.79 10.37 1.98
CA GLN A 167 -1.27 9.27 2.81
C GLN A 167 -2.26 8.79 3.88
N ALA A 168 -3.03 9.71 4.48
CA ALA A 168 -4.05 9.34 5.48
C ALA A 168 -5.17 8.54 4.81
N TRP A 169 -5.62 9.00 3.63
CA TRP A 169 -6.64 8.27 2.87
C TRP A 169 -6.13 6.91 2.38
N LEU A 170 -4.86 6.85 1.97
CA LEU A 170 -4.20 5.58 1.68
C LEU A 170 -4.23 4.67 2.92
N GLY A 171 -3.93 5.20 4.11
CA GLY A 171 -4.04 4.47 5.37
C GLY A 171 -5.45 3.92 5.64
N LEU A 172 -6.49 4.70 5.33
CA LEU A 172 -7.87 4.23 5.45
C LEU A 172 -8.16 3.06 4.49
N THR A 173 -7.65 3.12 3.25
CA THR A 173 -7.87 2.08 2.23
C THR A 173 -7.05 0.81 2.46
N PHE A 174 -5.74 0.92 2.65
CA PHE A 174 -4.81 -0.22 2.68
C PHE A 174 -5.00 -1.11 3.90
N ASN A 175 -5.44 -0.53 5.01
CA ASN A 175 -5.57 -1.29 6.26
C ASN A 175 -6.95 -1.92 6.44
N TRP A 176 -7.91 -1.64 5.53
CA TRP A 176 -9.27 -2.16 5.61
C TRP A 176 -9.31 -3.70 5.66
N GLY A 177 -8.30 -4.34 5.08
CA GLY A 177 -8.05 -5.77 5.16
C GLY A 177 -8.06 -6.33 6.59
N ALA A 178 -7.59 -5.58 7.60
CA ALA A 178 -7.63 -6.02 8.99
C ALA A 178 -9.07 -6.23 9.49
N LEU A 179 -10.01 -5.39 9.08
CA LEU A 179 -11.42 -5.52 9.41
C LEU A 179 -12.05 -6.70 8.67
N VAL A 180 -11.74 -6.86 7.38
CA VAL A 180 -12.26 -7.96 6.56
C VAL A 180 -11.75 -9.31 7.06
N GLY A 181 -10.45 -9.42 7.34
CA GLY A 181 -9.83 -10.64 7.86
C GLY A 181 -10.43 -11.05 9.21
N TYR A 182 -10.61 -10.09 10.12
CA TYR A 182 -11.25 -10.38 11.41
C TYR A 182 -12.72 -10.78 11.25
N ALA A 183 -13.48 -10.08 10.42
CA ALA A 183 -14.89 -10.39 10.16
C ALA A 183 -15.07 -11.73 9.43
N ALA A 184 -14.06 -12.20 8.68
CA ALA A 184 -14.11 -13.47 7.97
C ALA A 184 -14.13 -14.68 8.93
N THR A 185 -13.59 -14.52 10.13
CA THR A 185 -13.45 -15.62 11.09
C THR A 185 -14.36 -15.46 12.31
N THR A 186 -14.65 -14.22 12.71
CA THR A 186 -15.49 -13.91 13.88
C THR A 186 -16.92 -13.52 13.54
N GLN A 187 -17.22 -13.29 12.25
CA GLN A 187 -18.51 -12.80 11.75
C GLN A 187 -18.98 -11.47 12.37
N GLY A 188 -18.07 -10.69 12.96
CA GLY A 188 -18.34 -9.38 13.54
C GLY A 188 -17.13 -8.44 13.46
N LEU A 189 -17.26 -7.28 14.08
CA LEU A 189 -16.15 -6.35 14.31
C LEU A 189 -15.94 -6.21 15.81
N GLY A 190 -14.75 -6.55 16.26
CA GLY A 190 -14.34 -6.41 17.66
C GLY A 190 -13.41 -5.22 17.86
N LEU A 191 -13.30 -4.76 19.10
CA LEU A 191 -12.32 -3.72 19.47
C LEU A 191 -10.88 -4.05 19.03
N PRO A 192 -10.38 -5.30 19.14
CA PRO A 192 -9.06 -5.67 18.62
C PRO A 192 -8.87 -5.33 17.14
N ALA A 193 -9.86 -5.61 16.29
CA ALA A 193 -9.81 -5.33 14.86
C ALA A 193 -9.78 -3.83 14.58
N LEU A 194 -10.56 -3.04 15.31
CA LEU A 194 -10.60 -1.58 15.17
C LEU A 194 -9.27 -0.94 15.61
N LEU A 195 -8.68 -1.40 16.71
CA LEU A 195 -7.38 -0.94 17.18
C LEU A 195 -6.27 -1.31 16.19
N LEU A 196 -6.30 -2.51 15.63
CA LEU A 196 -5.34 -2.96 14.63
C LEU A 196 -5.50 -2.20 13.30
N TYR A 197 -6.73 -1.90 12.88
CA TYR A 197 -7.01 -1.03 11.74
C TYR A 197 -6.43 0.37 11.95
N ALA A 198 -6.63 0.95 13.14
CA ALA A 198 -6.05 2.25 13.50
C ALA A 198 -4.52 2.20 13.56
N ALA A 199 -3.93 1.11 14.07
CA ALA A 199 -2.50 0.88 14.05
C ALA A 199 -1.95 0.89 12.62
N GLY A 200 -2.60 0.15 11.72
CA GLY A 200 -2.29 0.12 10.30
C GLY A 200 -2.39 1.50 9.65
N PHE A 201 -3.43 2.28 9.97
CA PHE A 201 -3.60 3.65 9.45
C PHE A 201 -2.38 4.52 9.76
N PHE A 202 -1.91 4.54 11.01
CA PHE A 202 -0.71 5.30 11.39
C PHE A 202 0.57 4.71 10.80
N TRP A 203 0.65 3.39 10.66
CA TRP A 203 1.76 2.75 9.96
C TRP A 203 1.86 3.20 8.50
N THR A 204 0.74 3.23 7.77
CA THR A 204 0.67 3.78 6.40
C THR A 204 1.02 5.24 6.33
N LEU A 205 0.52 6.06 7.27
CA LEU A 205 0.94 7.46 7.36
C LEU A 205 2.46 7.59 7.48
N GLY A 206 3.11 6.76 8.29
CA GLY A 206 4.56 6.76 8.43
C GLY A 206 5.28 6.34 7.15
N TYR A 207 5.03 5.12 6.65
CA TYR A 207 5.81 4.60 5.53
C TYR A 207 5.55 5.36 4.23
N ASP A 208 4.33 5.87 4.02
CA ASP A 208 3.97 6.56 2.77
C ASP A 208 4.43 8.02 2.80
N THR A 209 4.59 8.60 4.00
CA THR A 209 5.33 9.86 4.18
C THR A 209 6.81 9.68 3.85
N ILE A 210 7.43 8.56 4.26
CA ILE A 210 8.82 8.24 3.87
C ILE A 210 8.90 8.07 2.34
N TYR A 211 7.97 7.33 1.74
CA TYR A 211 7.94 7.11 0.29
C TYR A 211 7.88 8.44 -0.48
N ALA A 212 7.04 9.37 -0.04
CA ALA A 212 6.86 10.69 -0.65
C ALA A 212 8.10 11.60 -0.58
N LEU A 213 9.11 11.29 0.25
CA LEU A 213 10.38 12.03 0.25
C LEU A 213 11.17 11.88 -1.06
N GLN A 214 10.93 10.81 -1.82
CA GLN A 214 11.60 10.61 -3.12
C GLN A 214 11.23 11.65 -4.16
N ASP A 215 10.01 12.16 -4.08
CA ASP A 215 9.40 13.00 -5.11
C ASP A 215 9.26 14.46 -4.66
N LEU A 216 9.96 14.87 -3.59
CA LEU A 216 9.69 16.15 -2.92
C LEU A 216 9.88 17.37 -3.83
N GLU A 217 10.93 17.38 -4.64
CA GLU A 217 11.26 18.46 -5.58
C GLU A 217 10.28 18.47 -6.76
N ASP A 218 10.04 17.31 -7.38
CA ASP A 218 9.11 17.14 -8.49
C ASP A 218 7.66 17.49 -8.09
N ASP A 219 7.21 17.04 -6.92
CA ASP A 219 5.89 17.35 -6.37
C ASP A 219 5.75 18.85 -6.05
N ALA A 220 6.84 19.50 -5.63
CA ALA A 220 6.84 20.94 -5.40
C ALA A 220 6.63 21.71 -6.70
N LEU A 221 7.35 21.34 -7.76
CA LEU A 221 7.22 21.94 -9.11
C LEU A 221 5.84 21.68 -9.71
N ALA A 222 5.27 20.49 -9.52
CA ALA A 222 3.96 20.11 -10.04
C ALA A 222 2.77 20.58 -9.18
N GLY A 223 3.01 21.24 -8.04
CA GLY A 223 1.95 21.69 -7.14
C GLY A 223 1.20 20.56 -6.41
N ILE A 224 1.77 19.36 -6.35
CA ILE A 224 1.15 18.17 -5.74
C ILE A 224 1.28 18.22 -4.21
N LYS A 225 0.17 18.10 -3.49
CA LYS A 225 0.14 18.14 -2.02
C LYS A 225 0.49 16.77 -1.43
N SER A 226 1.33 16.73 -0.39
CA SER A 226 1.71 15.49 0.32
C SER A 226 2.07 15.75 1.79
N SER A 227 1.98 14.72 2.64
CA SER A 227 2.32 14.81 4.06
C SER A 227 3.79 15.19 4.27
N ALA A 228 4.68 14.66 3.43
CA ALA A 228 6.10 14.98 3.43
C ALA A 228 6.33 16.49 3.23
N ARG A 229 5.64 17.10 2.24
CA ARG A 229 5.70 18.54 2.03
C ARG A 229 5.05 19.34 3.16
N ARG A 230 3.94 18.85 3.73
CA ARG A 230 3.25 19.52 4.84
C ARG A 230 4.07 19.55 6.13
N LEU A 231 4.77 18.46 6.43
CA LEU A 231 5.65 18.32 7.59
C LEU A 231 7.00 19.02 7.38
N GLY A 232 7.50 19.09 6.15
CA GLY A 232 8.75 19.77 5.80
C GLY A 232 9.92 19.30 6.67
N ARG A 233 10.54 20.23 7.40
CA ARG A 233 11.68 19.93 8.29
C ARG A 233 11.31 18.98 9.45
N SER A 234 10.03 18.86 9.78
CA SER A 234 9.54 18.01 10.86
C SER A 234 9.14 16.61 10.41
N VAL A 235 9.42 16.19 9.17
CA VAL A 235 9.06 14.85 8.66
C VAL A 235 9.54 13.74 9.59
N ARG A 236 10.78 13.81 10.09
CA ARG A 236 11.29 12.78 11.02
C ARG A 236 10.48 12.69 12.30
N ILE A 237 10.08 13.81 12.88
CA ILE A 237 9.27 13.84 14.10
C ILE A 237 7.86 13.33 13.80
N GLY A 238 7.25 13.75 12.69
CA GLY A 238 5.92 13.28 12.28
C GLY A 238 5.88 11.77 12.08
N VAL A 239 6.85 11.21 11.34
CA VAL A 239 6.99 9.76 11.15
C VAL A 239 7.21 9.04 12.47
N ALA A 240 8.04 9.59 13.37
CA ALA A 240 8.25 9.02 14.70
C ALA A 240 6.94 8.90 15.50
N VAL A 241 6.12 9.96 15.49
CA VAL A 241 4.82 9.98 16.17
C VAL A 241 3.86 8.98 15.55
N PHE A 242 3.76 8.93 14.22
CA PHE A 242 2.89 7.96 13.54
C PHE A 242 3.29 6.53 13.87
N TYR A 243 4.57 6.20 13.80
CA TYR A 243 5.07 4.87 14.12
C TYR A 243 4.93 4.51 15.60
N ALA A 244 5.09 5.46 16.53
CA ALA A 244 4.82 5.24 17.94
C ALA A 244 3.34 4.93 18.19
N LEU A 245 2.42 5.67 17.56
CA LEU A 245 0.98 5.41 17.64
C LEU A 245 0.62 4.05 17.03
N ALA A 246 1.21 3.70 15.90
CA ALA A 246 1.01 2.39 15.27
C ALA A 246 1.42 1.25 16.19
N ALA A 247 2.61 1.32 16.79
CA ALA A 247 3.10 0.31 17.73
C ALA A 247 2.24 0.21 19.00
N ALA A 248 1.85 1.34 19.58
CA ALA A 248 1.01 1.37 20.78
C ALA A 248 -0.39 0.76 20.53
N LEU A 249 -1.01 1.11 19.40
CA LEU A 249 -2.32 0.57 19.03
C LEU A 249 -2.27 -0.92 18.67
N ALA A 250 -1.18 -1.38 18.03
CA ALA A 250 -0.97 -2.79 17.76
C ALA A 250 -0.82 -3.60 19.06
N ALA A 251 -0.06 -3.10 20.03
CA ALA A 251 0.04 -3.72 21.36
C ALA A 251 -1.32 -3.74 22.07
N ALA A 252 -2.07 -2.63 22.02
CA ALA A 252 -3.40 -2.55 22.63
C ALA A 252 -4.41 -3.53 21.99
N ALA A 253 -4.35 -3.73 20.68
CA ALA A 253 -5.19 -4.70 19.98
C ALA A 253 -5.00 -6.14 20.50
N LEU A 254 -3.76 -6.49 20.90
CA LEU A 254 -3.42 -7.83 21.38
C LEU A 254 -3.68 -8.03 22.88
N ALA A 255 -3.64 -6.95 23.66
CA ALA A 255 -3.76 -7.01 25.12
C ALA A 255 -5.09 -7.62 25.59
N GLY A 256 -6.18 -7.42 24.83
CA GLY A 256 -7.51 -7.95 25.17
C GLY A 256 -7.64 -9.47 25.08
N GLY A 257 -6.71 -10.17 24.43
CA GLY A 257 -6.76 -11.63 24.26
C GLY A 257 -5.70 -12.43 25.02
N HIS A 258 -4.55 -11.83 25.34
CA HIS A 258 -3.36 -12.55 25.84
C HIS A 258 -2.75 -11.94 27.11
N GLY A 259 -3.38 -10.89 27.66
CA GLY A 259 -2.81 -10.06 28.72
C GLY A 259 -1.74 -9.09 28.21
N ALA A 260 -1.51 -8.01 28.97
CA ALA A 260 -0.70 -6.88 28.52
C ALA A 260 0.79 -7.24 28.26
N GLY A 261 1.35 -8.19 29.01
CA GLY A 261 2.76 -8.60 28.86
C GLY A 261 3.06 -9.33 27.56
N VAL A 262 2.22 -10.33 27.21
CA VAL A 262 2.36 -11.09 25.95
C VAL A 262 2.11 -10.18 24.75
N ALA A 263 1.10 -9.31 24.85
CA ALA A 263 0.79 -8.33 23.81
C ALA A 263 1.93 -7.34 23.55
N ALA A 264 2.56 -6.82 24.61
CA ALA A 264 3.72 -5.93 24.48
C ALA A 264 4.93 -6.66 23.87
N ALA A 265 5.21 -7.89 24.31
CA ALA A 265 6.30 -8.70 23.76
C ALA A 265 6.09 -9.02 22.27
N ALA A 266 4.86 -9.34 21.86
CA ALA A 266 4.50 -9.63 20.47
C ALA A 266 4.64 -8.41 19.54
N ALA A 267 4.32 -7.21 20.03
CA ALA A 267 4.42 -5.97 19.25
C ALA A 267 5.82 -5.31 19.28
N LEU A 268 6.68 -5.69 20.23
CA LEU A 268 7.99 -5.06 20.42
C LEU A 268 8.89 -5.14 19.18
N PRO A 269 9.05 -6.30 18.49
CA PRO A 269 9.87 -6.36 17.28
C PRO A 269 9.38 -5.41 16.17
N PHE A 270 8.07 -5.24 16.03
CA PHE A 270 7.48 -4.28 15.08
C PHE A 270 7.86 -2.85 15.48
N ALA A 271 7.71 -2.48 16.75
CA ALA A 271 8.09 -1.17 17.27
C ALA A 271 9.58 -0.86 17.05
N LEU A 272 10.47 -1.84 17.31
CA LEU A 272 11.91 -1.69 17.10
C LEU A 272 12.26 -1.51 15.63
N HIS A 273 11.60 -2.23 14.72
CA HIS A 273 11.79 -2.06 13.27
C HIS A 273 11.36 -0.67 12.79
N LEU A 274 10.23 -0.15 13.29
CA LEU A 274 9.77 1.20 12.97
C LEU A 274 10.67 2.29 13.56
N LEU A 275 11.18 2.09 14.79
CA LEU A 275 12.15 2.98 15.41
C LEU A 275 13.44 3.03 14.57
N TRP A 276 13.95 1.88 14.14
CA TRP A 276 15.11 1.81 13.26
C TRP A 276 14.91 2.63 11.98
N GLN A 277 13.75 2.52 11.30
CA GLN A 277 13.44 3.34 10.13
C GLN A 277 13.50 4.85 10.46
N THR A 278 12.90 5.25 11.58
CA THR A 278 12.84 6.65 12.03
C THR A 278 14.22 7.22 12.35
N LEU A 279 15.12 6.42 12.93
CA LEU A 279 16.49 6.82 13.22
C LEU A 279 17.30 7.01 11.93
N ARG A 280 17.08 6.14 10.94
CA ARG A 280 17.74 6.21 9.61
C ARG A 280 17.23 7.33 8.72
N LEU A 281 16.12 7.99 9.08
CA LEU A 281 15.49 9.02 8.27
C LEU A 281 16.27 10.36 8.23
N SER A 282 17.29 10.53 9.08
CA SER A 282 18.10 11.76 9.10
C SER A 282 19.02 11.85 7.87
N GLY A 283 18.98 12.97 7.14
CA GLY A 283 19.81 13.16 5.94
C GLY A 283 19.44 12.22 4.79
N THR A 284 18.16 11.84 4.70
CA THR A 284 17.67 10.86 3.73
C THR A 284 17.69 11.40 2.30
N ASP A 285 18.25 10.60 1.39
CA ASP A 285 18.12 10.75 -0.05
C ASP A 285 17.00 9.86 -0.61
N ALA A 286 16.61 10.06 -1.87
CA ALA A 286 15.55 9.28 -2.51
C ALA A 286 15.83 7.75 -2.49
N PRO A 287 17.05 7.25 -2.77
CA PRO A 287 17.37 5.82 -2.66
C PRO A 287 17.17 5.25 -1.25
N LEU A 288 17.59 5.94 -0.19
CA LEU A 288 17.38 5.50 1.18
C LEU A 288 15.89 5.53 1.54
N ALA A 289 15.15 6.57 1.17
CA ALA A 289 13.70 6.64 1.36
C ALA A 289 12.98 5.43 0.73
N LEU A 290 13.35 5.06 -0.51
CA LEU A 290 12.79 3.90 -1.19
C LEU A 290 13.11 2.58 -0.46
N ARG A 291 14.34 2.42 0.03
CA ARG A 291 14.73 1.24 0.81
C ARG A 291 13.96 1.13 2.12
N LEU A 292 13.81 2.24 2.85
CA LEU A 292 13.05 2.30 4.10
C LEU A 292 11.57 1.98 3.84
N PHE A 293 10.96 2.58 2.81
CA PHE A 293 9.61 2.24 2.38
C PHE A 293 9.46 0.74 2.08
N LYS A 294 10.35 0.16 1.26
CA LYS A 294 10.33 -1.27 0.92
C LYS A 294 10.49 -2.18 2.14
N SER A 295 11.22 -1.74 3.17
CA SER A 295 11.38 -2.50 4.43
C SER A 295 10.06 -2.70 5.20
N ASN A 296 8.98 -1.99 4.84
CA ASN A 296 7.68 -2.18 5.47
C ASN A 296 7.00 -3.49 5.05
N ALA A 297 7.41 -4.16 3.97
CA ALA A 297 7.01 -5.56 3.77
C ALA A 297 7.48 -6.44 4.95
N ALA A 298 8.68 -6.21 5.47
CA ALA A 298 9.18 -6.91 6.65
C ALA A 298 8.47 -6.46 7.93
N ALA A 299 8.20 -5.16 8.10
CA ALA A 299 7.42 -4.66 9.25
C ALA A 299 6.06 -5.37 9.36
N GLY A 300 5.36 -5.52 8.23
CA GLY A 300 4.08 -6.21 8.20
C GLY A 300 4.15 -7.68 8.57
N LEU A 301 5.18 -8.38 8.06
CA LEU A 301 5.46 -9.77 8.44
C LEU A 301 5.80 -9.89 9.93
N ILE A 302 6.66 -9.01 10.46
CA ILE A 302 7.08 -9.01 11.86
C ILE A 302 5.86 -8.93 12.78
N LEU A 303 4.94 -8.00 12.52
CA LEU A 303 3.72 -7.90 13.31
C LEU A 303 2.83 -9.13 13.14
N ALA A 304 2.67 -9.65 11.91
CA ALA A 304 1.89 -10.86 11.68
C ALA A 304 2.44 -12.08 12.46
N ALA A 305 3.77 -12.26 12.47
CA ALA A 305 4.43 -13.29 13.23
C ALA A 305 4.27 -13.09 14.75
N GLY A 306 4.33 -11.85 15.23
CA GLY A 306 4.06 -11.52 16.63
C GLY A 306 2.63 -11.88 17.04
N ILE A 307 1.63 -11.56 16.21
CA ILE A 307 0.22 -11.92 16.45
C ILE A 307 0.05 -13.44 16.48
N ALA A 308 0.60 -14.14 15.49
CA ALA A 308 0.52 -15.61 15.42
C ALA A 308 1.21 -16.28 16.61
N GLY A 309 2.39 -15.79 17.01
CA GLY A 309 3.14 -16.31 18.15
C GLY A 309 2.44 -16.05 19.48
N ALA A 310 1.79 -14.90 19.64
CA ALA A 310 0.95 -14.62 20.81
C ALA A 310 -0.19 -15.63 20.93
N GLY A 311 -0.86 -15.96 19.82
CA GLY A 311 -1.93 -16.95 19.78
C GLY A 311 -1.56 -18.39 20.20
N LEU A 312 -0.26 -18.69 20.32
CA LEU A 312 0.24 -19.99 20.78
C LEU A 312 0.59 -20.02 22.29
N ALA A 313 0.60 -18.87 22.95
CA ALA A 313 0.99 -18.70 24.35
C ALA A 313 -0.23 -18.71 25.29
#